data_AF-A0A832K4B9-F1
#
_entry.id   AF-A0A832K4B9-F1
#
_cell.length_a   1.000
_cell.length_b   1.000
_cell.length_c   1.000
_cell.angle_alpha   90.00
_cell.angle_beta   90.00
_cell.angle_gamma   90.00
#
_symmetry.space_group_name_H-M   'P 1'
#
loop_
_entity.id
_entity.type
_entity.pdbx_description
1 polymer ?
#
loop_
_entity_poly.entity_id
_entity_poly.type
_entity_poly.pdbx_seq_one_letter_code
_entity_poly.pdbx_strand_id
1 'polypeptide(L)'
;MKKDKKEKDLNVLVSGFVDGKLIYIIEFPFNSSDFVKNPEIKIQKWQRKLKGSKSTRGQFLRSADFDYKDYIESPKLEVKYLLPKEELAKYSDYISKGFYEFLESKAK
;
A
#
# COMPACT_ATOMS: atom_id res chain seq x y z
N MET A 1 10.34 -9.78 -5.93
CA MET A 1 10.76 -8.53 -6.61
C MET A 1 11.45 -8.72 -7.96
N LYS A 2 12.53 -9.48 -8.12
CA LYS A 2 13.21 -9.59 -9.44
C LYS A 2 12.34 -10.21 -10.56
N LYS A 3 11.41 -11.11 -10.20
CA LYS A 3 10.44 -11.70 -11.13
C LYS A 3 9.34 -10.68 -11.47
N ASP A 4 8.73 -10.10 -10.44
CA ASP A 4 7.62 -9.13 -10.54
C ASP A 4 7.98 -7.88 -11.35
N LYS A 5 9.24 -7.42 -11.27
CA LYS A 5 9.76 -6.31 -12.10
C LYS A 5 9.84 -6.61 -13.60
N LYS A 6 9.89 -7.89 -13.99
CA LYS A 6 9.99 -8.30 -15.40
C LYS A 6 8.61 -8.50 -16.03
N GLU A 7 7.58 -8.64 -15.21
CA GLU A 7 6.20 -8.72 -15.70
C GLU A 7 5.78 -7.34 -16.21
N LYS A 8 5.32 -7.31 -17.46
CA LYS A 8 4.68 -6.12 -18.02
C LYS A 8 3.25 -6.08 -17.48
N ASP A 9 2.80 -4.91 -17.05
CA ASP A 9 1.42 -4.65 -16.60
C ASP A 9 1.00 -5.32 -15.28
N LEU A 10 1.96 -5.59 -14.39
CA LEU A 10 1.62 -5.99 -13.03
C LEU A 10 1.05 -4.80 -12.25
N ASN A 11 -0.17 -4.95 -11.75
CA ASN A 11 -0.81 -3.99 -10.86
C ASN A 11 -0.84 -4.49 -9.41
N VAL A 12 -0.89 -3.53 -8.49
CA VAL A 12 -1.13 -3.76 -7.07
C VAL A 12 -2.54 -3.31 -6.76
N LEU A 13 -3.28 -4.17 -6.07
CA LEU A 13 -4.60 -3.89 -5.53
C LEU A 13 -4.51 -3.75 -4.01
N VAL A 14 -4.98 -2.62 -3.50
CA VAL A 14 -5.07 -2.34 -2.07
C VAL A 14 -6.53 -2.20 -1.71
N SER A 15 -6.98 -3.00 -0.74
CA SER A 15 -8.34 -2.94 -0.21
C SER A 15 -8.31 -2.59 1.28
N GLY A 16 -9.27 -1.78 1.70
CA GLY A 16 -9.44 -1.41 3.11
C GLY A 16 -10.79 -1.87 3.63
N PHE A 17 -10.77 -2.44 4.84
CA PHE A 17 -11.97 -2.91 5.52
C PHE A 17 -12.05 -2.31 6.92
N VAL A 18 -13.25 -1.97 7.36
CA VAL A 18 -13.57 -1.61 8.75
C VAL A 18 -14.74 -2.48 9.18
N ASP A 19 -14.59 -3.22 10.28
CA ASP A 19 -15.60 -4.16 10.81
C ASP A 19 -16.15 -5.14 9.76
N GLY A 20 -15.26 -5.67 8.91
CA GLY A 20 -15.60 -6.62 7.85
C GLY A 20 -16.27 -5.99 6.62
N LYS A 21 -16.53 -4.67 6.63
CA LYS A 21 -17.08 -3.94 5.50
C LYS A 21 -15.98 -3.40 4.61
N LEU A 22 -16.08 -3.65 3.31
CA LEU A 22 -15.20 -3.06 2.30
C LEU A 22 -15.44 -1.55 2.20
N ILE A 23 -14.39 -0.77 2.35
CA ILE A 23 -14.44 0.70 2.28
C ILE A 23 -13.94 1.21 0.92
N TYR A 24 -12.83 0.66 0.44
CA TYR A 24 -12.21 1.07 -0.82
C TYR A 24 -11.44 -0.08 -1.48
N ILE A 25 -11.27 0.02 -2.80
CA ILE A 25 -10.29 -0.74 -3.59
C ILE A 25 -9.55 0.26 -4.48
N ILE A 26 -8.23 0.31 -4.33
CA ILE A 26 -7.33 1.15 -5.13
C ILE A 26 -6.42 0.23 -5.94
N GLU A 27 -6.28 0.53 -7.22
CA GLU A 27 -5.35 -0.14 -8.14
C GLU A 27 -4.27 0.84 -8.59
N PHE A 28 -3.02 0.40 -8.65
CA PHE A 28 -1.94 1.16 -9.27
C PHE A 28 -0.85 0.24 -9.85
N PRO A 29 -0.02 0.71 -10.80
CA PRO A 29 1.04 -0.12 -11.37
C PRO A 29 2.11 -0.47 -10.35
N PHE A 30 2.48 -1.75 -10.28
CA PHE A 30 3.58 -2.22 -9.43
C PHE A 30 4.90 -1.54 -9.76
N ASN A 31 5.12 -1.16 -11.03
CA ASN A 31 6.36 -0.55 -11.49
C ASN A 31 6.46 0.97 -11.24
N SER A 32 5.51 1.57 -10.51
CA SER A 32 5.60 2.96 -10.12
C SER A 32 6.88 3.22 -9.32
N SER A 33 7.65 4.24 -9.72
CA SER A 33 8.94 4.55 -9.10
C SER A 33 8.81 4.85 -7.61
N ASP A 34 7.69 5.44 -7.21
CA ASP A 34 7.46 5.88 -5.83
C ASP A 34 7.13 4.68 -4.95
N PHE A 35 6.36 3.74 -5.51
CA PHE A 35 6.05 2.49 -4.83
C PHE A 35 7.25 1.54 -4.77
N VAL A 36 8.05 1.37 -5.83
CA VAL A 36 9.10 0.32 -5.87
C VAL A 36 10.32 0.68 -5.02
N LYS A 37 10.67 1.97 -4.94
CA LYS A 37 11.85 2.43 -4.21
C LYS A 37 11.76 2.10 -2.73
N ASN A 38 10.61 2.29 -2.09
CA ASN A 38 10.47 2.10 -0.65
C ASN A 38 10.65 0.64 -0.19
N PRO A 39 9.96 -0.35 -0.78
CA PRO A 39 10.17 -1.77 -0.50
C PRO A 39 11.61 -2.20 -0.76
N GLU A 40 12.25 -1.70 -1.82
CA GLU A 40 13.67 -1.99 -2.08
C GLU A 40 14.59 -1.49 -0.98
N ILE A 41 14.41 -0.24 -0.55
CA ILE A 41 15.21 0.34 0.54
C ILE A 41 14.98 -0.46 1.83
N LYS A 42 13.74 -0.83 2.14
CA LYS A 42 13.39 -1.63 3.33
C LYS A 42 14.02 -3.03 3.27
N ILE A 43 13.93 -3.70 2.11
CA ILE A 43 14.58 -5.01 1.88
C ILE A 43 16.10 -4.90 2.02
N GLN A 44 16.74 -3.89 1.43
CA GLN A 44 18.19 -3.68 1.55
C GLN A 44 18.62 -3.38 2.98
N LYS A 45 17.87 -2.54 3.71
CA LYS A 45 18.12 -2.27 5.14
C LYS A 45 18.01 -3.56 5.96
N TRP A 46 16.99 -4.37 5.70
CA TRP A 46 16.80 -5.65 6.37
C TRP A 46 17.92 -6.64 6.06
N GLN A 47 18.29 -6.81 4.78
CA GLN A 47 19.41 -7.66 4.36
C GLN A 47 20.72 -7.25 5.03
N ARG A 48 20.97 -5.94 5.18
CA ARG A 48 22.12 -5.43 5.94
C ARG A 48 22.06 -5.79 7.42
N LYS A 49 20.90 -5.64 8.08
CA LYS A 49 20.71 -6.04 9.48
C LYS A 49 20.89 -7.54 9.71
N LEU A 50 20.59 -8.35 8.69
CA LEU A 50 20.82 -9.79 8.75
C LEU A 50 22.28 -10.21 8.55
N LYS A 51 23.10 -9.35 7.92
CA LYS A 51 24.51 -9.64 7.65
C LYS A 51 25.28 -9.65 8.98
N GLY A 52 25.53 -10.85 9.51
CA GLY A 52 26.17 -11.06 10.83
C GLY A 52 25.20 -11.42 11.98
N SER A 53 23.89 -11.44 11.72
CA SER A 53 22.86 -11.83 12.68
C SER A 53 22.55 -13.33 12.57
N LYS A 54 22.50 -14.06 13.70
CA LYS A 54 21.98 -15.44 13.78
C LYS A 54 20.45 -15.47 13.71
N SER A 55 19.82 -14.69 12.82
CA SER A 55 18.36 -14.68 12.72
C SER A 55 17.86 -16.06 12.31
N THR A 56 16.97 -16.63 13.12
CA THR A 56 16.36 -17.95 12.88
C THR A 56 15.51 -17.91 11.61
N ARG A 57 15.70 -18.89 10.73
CA ARG A 57 14.86 -19.11 9.53
C ARG A 57 13.39 -19.17 9.97
N GLY A 58 12.54 -18.29 9.44
CA GLY A 58 11.11 -18.20 9.80
C GLY A 58 10.68 -16.91 10.51
N GLN A 59 11.58 -15.97 10.78
CA GLN A 59 11.17 -14.63 11.22
C GLN A 59 10.50 -13.85 10.09
N PHE A 60 9.21 -13.54 10.25
CA PHE A 60 8.44 -12.72 9.33
C PHE A 60 9.03 -11.31 9.23
N LEU A 61 9.03 -10.76 8.02
CA LEU A 61 9.57 -9.43 7.69
C LEU A 61 8.64 -8.32 8.22
N ARG A 62 8.55 -8.15 9.54
CA ARG A 62 7.69 -7.11 10.17
C ARG A 62 8.09 -5.67 9.84
N SER A 63 9.24 -5.49 9.19
CA SER A 63 9.82 -4.20 8.82
C SER A 63 9.62 -3.81 7.35
N ALA A 64 8.84 -4.58 6.57
CA ALA A 64 8.26 -4.08 5.32
C ALA A 64 6.83 -3.59 5.60
N ASP A 65 6.75 -2.44 6.26
CA ASP A 65 5.54 -1.65 6.33
C ASP A 65 5.26 -0.99 4.98
N PHE A 66 4.00 -0.73 4.69
CA PHE A 66 3.53 -0.01 3.50
C PHE A 66 2.55 1.07 3.98
N ASP A 67 2.77 2.30 3.52
CA ASP A 67 1.91 3.44 3.80
C ASP A 67 1.16 3.84 2.52
N TYR A 68 -0.02 4.44 2.64
CA TYR A 68 -0.76 4.96 1.49
C TYR A 68 0.07 5.97 0.69
N LYS A 69 0.94 6.72 1.37
CA LYS A 69 1.87 7.68 0.77
C LYS A 69 2.82 7.03 -0.25
N ASP A 70 3.05 5.72 -0.15
CA ASP A 70 3.94 4.99 -1.06
C ASP A 70 3.33 4.82 -2.47
N TYR A 71 2.03 5.03 -2.63
CA TYR A 71 1.35 4.81 -3.90
C TYR A 71 0.36 5.90 -4.31
N ILE A 72 -0.02 6.81 -3.40
CA ILE A 72 -1.11 7.77 -3.64
C ILE A 72 -0.85 8.73 -4.80
N GLU A 73 0.42 9.02 -5.07
CA GLU A 73 0.88 9.91 -6.15
C GLU A 73 1.18 9.15 -7.45
N SER A 74 0.94 7.84 -7.48
CA SER A 74 1.24 7.01 -8.65
C SER A 74 0.44 7.50 -9.87
N PRO A 75 1.09 7.73 -11.04
CA PRO A 75 0.48 8.42 -12.18
C PRO A 75 -0.67 7.67 -12.86
N LYS A 76 -0.92 6.41 -12.48
CA LYS A 76 -2.04 5.59 -12.96
C LYS A 76 -2.80 4.96 -11.80
N LEU A 77 -2.89 5.68 -10.69
CA LEU A 77 -3.71 5.25 -9.56
C LEU A 77 -5.20 5.38 -9.93
N GLU A 78 -5.93 4.29 -9.74
CA GLU A 78 -7.36 4.20 -9.97
C GLU A 78 -8.09 3.75 -8.72
N VAL A 79 -9.18 4.43 -8.38
CA VAL A 79 -10.08 4.00 -7.31
C VAL A 79 -11.17 3.14 -7.96
N LYS A 80 -11.06 1.81 -7.83
CA LYS A 80 -12.01 0.84 -8.41
C LYS A 80 -13.30 0.74 -7.62
N TYR A 81 -13.20 0.95 -6.31
CA TYR A 81 -14.33 0.95 -5.40
C TYR A 81 -14.08 1.95 -4.28
N LEU A 82 -15.12 2.67 -3.90
CA LEU A 82 -15.13 3.58 -2.76
C LEU A 82 -16.56 3.77 -2.30
N LEU A 83 -16.77 3.75 -0.98
CA LEU A 83 -18.07 4.08 -0.41
C LEU A 83 -18.49 5.52 -0.76
N PRO A 84 -19.82 5.79 -0.88
CA PRO A 84 -20.33 7.14 -1.03
C PRO A 84 -19.86 8.05 0.11
N LYS A 85 -19.74 9.35 -0.14
CA LYS A 85 -19.16 10.30 0.82
C LYS A 85 -19.82 10.26 2.21
N GLU A 86 -21.15 10.21 2.24
CA GLU A 86 -21.95 10.14 3.48
C GLU A 86 -21.68 8.88 4.30
N GLU A 87 -21.39 7.77 3.62
CA GLU A 87 -21.12 6.49 4.25
C GLU A 87 -19.65 6.38 4.68
N LEU A 88 -18.73 6.90 3.86
CA LEU A 88 -17.31 7.00 4.17
C LEU A 88 -17.06 7.83 5.43
N ALA A 89 -17.81 8.92 5.65
CA ALA A 89 -17.68 9.79 6.81
C ALA A 89 -17.87 9.06 8.16
N LYS A 90 -18.63 7.96 8.18
CA LYS A 90 -18.83 7.13 9.39
C LYS A 90 -17.55 6.42 9.83
N TYR A 91 -16.56 6.34 8.95
CA TYR A 91 -15.32 5.59 9.17
C TYR A 91 -14.07 6.48 9.30
N SER A 92 -14.24 7.81 9.39
CA SER A 92 -13.12 8.77 9.46
C SER A 92 -12.11 8.44 10.56
N ASP A 93 -12.59 8.01 11.72
CA ASP A 93 -11.76 7.77 12.91
C ASP A 93 -10.90 6.51 12.80
N TYR A 94 -11.23 5.61 11.86
CA TYR A 94 -10.50 4.38 11.60
C TYR A 94 -9.46 4.52 10.48
N ILE A 95 -9.46 5.67 9.79
CA ILE A 95 -8.61 5.93 8.63
C ILE A 95 -7.66 7.07 8.98
N SER A 96 -6.39 6.96 8.60
CA SER A 96 -5.44 8.05 8.82
C SER A 96 -5.93 9.33 8.13
N LYS A 97 -5.89 10.47 8.83
CA LYS A 97 -6.47 11.74 8.38
C LYS A 97 -6.13 12.08 6.93
N GLY A 98 -4.85 12.05 6.57
CA GLY A 98 -4.41 12.40 5.22
C GLY A 98 -4.87 11.41 4.14
N PHE A 99 -5.08 10.14 4.49
CA PHE A 99 -5.65 9.17 3.55
C PHE A 99 -7.16 9.31 3.44
N TYR A 100 -7.84 9.60 4.55
CA TYR A 100 -9.27 9.90 4.54
C TYR A 100 -9.57 11.12 3.65
N GLU A 101 -8.81 12.21 3.78
CA GLU A 101 -8.97 13.41 2.93
C GLU A 101 -8.80 13.07 1.44
N PHE A 102 -7.83 12.21 1.11
CA PHE A 102 -7.68 11.70 -0.25
C PHE A 102 -8.93 10.92 -0.70
N LEU A 103 -9.41 9.97 0.09
CA LEU A 103 -10.58 9.16 -0.25
C LEU A 103 -11.81 10.04 -0.41
N GLU A 104 -12.05 10.96 0.52
CA GLU A 104 -13.18 11.89 0.49
C GLU A 104 -13.16 12.77 -0.76
N SER A 105 -11.98 13.19 -1.23
CA SER A 105 -11.84 13.96 -2.48
C SER A 105 -12.21 13.16 -3.74
N LYS A 106 -12.20 11.82 -3.66
CA LYS A 106 -12.53 10.89 -4.75
C LYS A 106 -13.94 10.31 -4.65
N ALA A 107 -14.57 10.41 -3.48
CA ALA A 107 -15.93 9.95 -3.26
C ALA A 107 -16.92 10.81 -4.05
N LYS A 108 -17.91 10.16 -4.65
CA LYS A 108 -19.05 10.81 -5.29
C LYS A 108 -20.15 11.11 -4.28
#